data_AF-A0A963H648-F1
#
_entry.id   AF-A0A963H648-F1
#
_cell.length_a   1.000
_cell.length_b   1.000
_cell.length_c   1.000
_cell.angle_alpha   90.00
_cell.angle_beta   90.00
_cell.angle_gamma   90.00
#
_symmetry.space_group_name_H-M   'P 1'
#
loop_
_entity.id
_entity.type
_entity.pdbx_description
1 polymer ?
#
loop_
_entity_poly.entity_id
_entity_poly.type
_entity_poly.pdbx_seq_one_letter_code
_entity_poly.pdbx_strand_id
1 'polypeptide(L)'
;MQQGFTRLTAGLGLMLAASLVMAQGTRESPGAIQQQQQQELERRLQEQRVQQRPSAPDIAVPAGGPAAPASASARIAVKEIVIDRSALLAQEQIDAIVKPLEGRTVTLAELQQAIDAINALYAAGGHATARAILPPQTVTDGKVRVRLVEARVGEVRVLGTEALDPAFVAQRVTLEAGELLSVPVLEAALVRFNRLHTTQLRAGVVAGSKFGTTDVEITAVEPPRTKFSLFFDNAGRDTVGETRGGINARFANLMGRSDTLQFVATRTEGSENYALSYSVPLDYHDLRLDLSASKGNINIVDGPFEPLDISG
;
A
#
# COMPACT_ATOMS: atom_id res chain seq x y z
N MET A 1 67.12 -78.01 -10.78
CA MET A 1 67.26 -78.48 -9.39
C MET A 1 67.73 -77.29 -8.54
N GLN A 2 66.93 -76.87 -7.55
CA GLN A 2 67.28 -76.40 -6.18
C GLN A 2 68.57 -75.54 -6.01
N GLN A 3 68.64 -74.35 -5.37
CA GLN A 3 67.88 -73.73 -4.27
C GLN A 3 68.22 -72.21 -4.16
N GLY A 4 67.44 -71.46 -3.38
CA GLY A 4 67.92 -70.25 -2.67
C GLY A 4 67.01 -69.03 -2.71
N PHE A 5 65.97 -68.98 -1.87
CA PHE A 5 65.22 -67.76 -1.55
C PHE A 5 66.01 -66.91 -0.54
N THR A 6 66.18 -65.60 -0.78
CA THR A 6 66.37 -64.60 0.29
C THR A 6 65.73 -63.28 -0.14
N ARG A 7 64.96 -62.70 0.79
CA ARG A 7 64.06 -61.55 0.62
C ARG A 7 64.84 -60.23 0.48
N LEU A 8 64.34 -59.30 -0.33
CA LEU A 8 64.61 -57.87 -0.16
C LEU A 8 63.30 -57.06 -0.33
N THR A 9 63.13 -56.11 0.57
CA THR A 9 61.95 -55.28 0.87
C THR A 9 61.53 -54.32 -0.25
N ALA A 10 60.21 -54.23 -0.47
CA ALA A 10 59.57 -53.23 -1.33
C ALA A 10 59.37 -51.92 -0.56
N GLY A 11 59.89 -50.80 -1.08
CA GLY A 11 59.51 -49.45 -0.70
C GLY A 11 58.56 -48.86 -1.74
N LEU A 12 57.31 -48.60 -1.35
CA LEU A 12 56.28 -47.98 -2.17
C LEU A 12 56.40 -46.46 -2.05
N GLY A 13 56.89 -45.77 -3.08
CA GLY A 13 56.86 -44.32 -3.18
C GLY A 13 55.55 -43.85 -3.82
N LEU A 14 54.63 -43.32 -3.01
CA LEU A 14 53.41 -42.64 -3.48
C LEU A 14 53.77 -41.18 -3.80
N MET A 15 53.85 -40.81 -5.08
CA MET A 15 53.88 -39.39 -5.49
C MET A 15 52.46 -38.82 -5.48
N LEU A 16 52.14 -38.02 -4.46
CA LEU A 16 50.99 -37.12 -4.47
C LEU A 16 51.33 -35.88 -5.31
N ALA A 17 50.72 -35.77 -6.49
CA ALA A 17 50.68 -34.51 -7.23
C ALA A 17 49.64 -33.59 -6.56
N ALA A 18 50.11 -32.62 -5.79
CA ALA A 18 49.28 -31.55 -5.26
C ALA A 18 49.04 -30.51 -6.38
N SER A 19 47.84 -30.51 -6.94
CA SER A 19 47.36 -29.42 -7.78
C SER A 19 47.19 -28.18 -6.90
N LEU A 20 48.10 -27.19 -7.02
CA LEU A 20 47.88 -25.86 -6.46
C LEU A 20 46.69 -25.23 -7.20
N VAL A 21 45.53 -25.21 -6.54
CA VAL A 21 44.49 -24.23 -6.86
C VAL A 21 45.01 -22.91 -6.31
N MET A 22 45.59 -22.08 -7.18
CA MET A 22 45.82 -20.67 -6.88
C MET A 22 44.44 -20.04 -6.67
N ALA A 23 44.08 -19.73 -5.43
CA ALA A 23 42.96 -18.85 -5.13
C ALA A 23 43.27 -17.49 -5.77
N GLN A 24 42.69 -17.22 -6.94
CA GLN A 24 42.74 -15.89 -7.53
C GLN A 24 41.90 -14.99 -6.62
N GLY A 25 42.56 -14.24 -5.74
CA GLY A 25 41.94 -13.14 -5.02
C GLY A 25 41.31 -12.22 -6.05
N THR A 26 39.99 -12.16 -6.09
CA THR A 26 39.26 -11.19 -6.89
C THR A 26 39.75 -9.82 -6.48
N ARG A 27 40.39 -9.10 -7.41
CA ARG A 27 40.75 -7.69 -7.24
C ARG A 27 39.45 -6.90 -7.11
N GLU A 28 38.91 -6.79 -5.90
CA GLU A 28 37.82 -5.87 -5.63
C GLU A 28 38.41 -4.46 -5.66
N SER A 29 38.33 -3.81 -6.83
CA SER A 29 38.72 -2.42 -6.95
C SER A 29 37.92 -1.55 -5.98
N PRO A 30 38.46 -0.43 -5.47
CA PRO A 30 37.72 0.49 -4.59
C PRO A 30 36.32 0.87 -5.13
N GLY A 31 36.17 0.98 -6.46
CA GLY A 31 34.88 1.23 -7.11
C GLY A 31 33.85 0.08 -6.97
N ALA A 32 34.30 -1.17 -6.92
CA ALA A 32 33.43 -2.33 -6.70
C ALA A 32 32.92 -2.37 -5.25
N ILE A 33 33.76 -1.98 -4.28
CA ILE A 33 33.40 -1.85 -2.86
C ILE A 33 32.38 -0.71 -2.68
N GLN A 34 32.59 0.42 -3.37
CA GLN A 34 31.64 1.55 -3.38
C GLN A 34 30.27 1.14 -3.94
N GLN A 35 30.24 0.41 -5.06
CA GLN A 35 29.00 -0.07 -5.68
C GLN A 35 28.24 -1.05 -4.78
N GLN A 36 28.93 -1.99 -4.13
CA GLN A 36 28.29 -2.92 -3.19
C GLN A 36 27.68 -2.18 -1.99
N GLN A 37 28.37 -1.16 -1.45
CA GLN A 37 27.83 -0.35 -0.36
C GLN A 37 26.57 0.43 -0.77
N GLN A 38 26.52 0.97 -1.99
CA GLN A 38 25.33 1.63 -2.53
C GLN A 38 24.15 0.66 -2.65
N GLN A 39 24.39 -0.54 -3.21
CA GLN A 39 23.36 -1.56 -3.34
C GLN A 39 22.78 -2.00 -1.99
N GLU A 40 23.62 -2.10 -0.96
CA GLU A 40 23.13 -2.47 0.37
C GLU A 40 22.29 -1.36 1.02
N LEU A 41 22.64 -0.09 0.80
CA LEU A 41 21.83 1.04 1.26
C LEU A 41 20.45 1.03 0.59
N GLU A 42 20.41 0.84 -0.74
CA GLU A 42 19.17 0.71 -1.50
C GLU A 42 18.30 -0.44 -0.98
N ARG A 43 18.92 -1.60 -0.73
CA ARG A 43 18.24 -2.77 -0.17
C ARG A 43 17.64 -2.47 1.20
N ARG A 44 18.37 -1.80 2.11
CA ARG A 44 17.84 -1.43 3.44
C ARG A 44 16.68 -0.45 3.35
N LEU A 45 16.75 0.53 2.43
CA LEU A 45 15.65 1.46 2.18
C LEU A 45 14.41 0.73 1.66
N GLN A 46 14.61 -0.27 0.78
CA GLN A 46 13.54 -1.08 0.23
C GLN A 46 12.92 -2.00 1.29
N GLU A 47 13.74 -2.64 2.14
CA GLU A 47 13.27 -3.48 3.25
C GLU A 47 12.47 -2.66 4.28
N GLN A 48 12.90 -1.44 4.61
CA GLN A 48 12.11 -0.54 5.46
C GLN A 48 10.76 -0.15 4.84
N ARG A 49 10.70 0.08 3.51
CA ARG A 49 9.42 0.30 2.80
C ARG A 49 8.51 -0.93 2.85
N VAL A 50 9.08 -2.14 2.78
CA VAL A 50 8.31 -3.39 2.82
C VAL A 50 7.81 -3.71 4.24
N GLN A 51 8.58 -3.37 5.29
CA GLN A 51 8.18 -3.57 6.68
C GLN A 51 7.14 -2.54 7.16
N GLN A 52 7.16 -1.31 6.63
CA GLN A 52 6.14 -0.29 6.88
C GLN A 52 4.88 -0.49 6.02
N ARG A 53 4.52 -1.75 5.72
CA ARG A 53 3.27 -2.06 5.04
C ARG A 53 2.10 -1.58 5.92
N PRO A 54 1.23 -0.70 5.41
CA PRO A 54 0.02 -0.34 6.11
C PRO A 54 -0.88 -1.57 6.18
N SER A 55 -1.53 -1.74 7.34
CA SER A 55 -2.74 -2.55 7.47
C SER A 55 -3.77 -2.13 6.41
N ALA A 56 -4.68 -3.03 6.04
CA ALA A 56 -5.80 -2.70 5.14
C ALA A 56 -6.44 -1.35 5.52
N PRO A 57 -6.78 -0.50 4.53
CA PRO A 57 -7.40 0.79 4.82
C PRO A 57 -8.67 0.59 5.64
N ASP A 58 -8.76 1.27 6.76
CA ASP A 58 -9.95 1.26 7.60
C ASP A 58 -10.96 2.24 6.99
N ILE A 59 -11.91 1.69 6.22
CA ILE A 59 -13.03 2.46 5.68
C ILE A 59 -14.22 2.26 6.61
N ALA A 60 -14.49 3.27 7.43
CA ALA A 60 -15.66 3.28 8.29
C ALA A 60 -16.89 3.67 7.45
N VAL A 61 -17.67 2.67 7.03
CA VAL A 61 -19.03 2.86 6.51
C VAL A 61 -19.99 2.73 7.69
N PRO A 62 -20.86 3.70 7.97
CA PRO A 62 -21.85 3.57 9.02
C PRO A 62 -22.76 2.37 8.74
N ALA A 63 -22.78 1.41 9.66
CA ALA A 63 -23.73 0.30 9.62
C ALA A 63 -25.14 0.88 9.72
N GLY A 64 -25.95 0.69 8.68
CA GLY A 64 -27.34 1.14 8.69
C GLY A 64 -28.09 0.54 9.87
N GLY A 65 -28.71 1.40 10.68
CA GLY A 65 -29.42 1.01 11.90
C GLY A 65 -30.51 -0.06 11.67
N PRO A 66 -30.91 -0.76 12.73
CA PRO A 66 -31.82 -1.89 12.64
C PRO A 66 -33.17 -1.47 12.03
N ALA A 67 -33.62 -2.23 11.04
CA ALA A 67 -34.97 -2.13 10.51
C ALA A 67 -35.97 -2.43 11.63
N ALA A 68 -36.95 -1.54 11.82
CA ALA A 68 -38.01 -1.72 12.81
C ALA A 68 -38.82 -3.01 12.50
N PRO A 69 -39.24 -3.77 13.52
CA PRO A 69 -40.00 -5.01 13.31
C PRO A 69 -41.36 -4.69 12.66
N ALA A 70 -41.56 -5.20 11.44
CA ALA A 70 -42.83 -5.08 10.73
C ALA A 70 -43.91 -5.92 11.43
N SER A 71 -45.01 -5.30 11.84
CA SER A 71 -46.21 -6.02 12.31
C SER A 71 -46.80 -6.85 11.16
N ALA A 72 -46.80 -8.17 11.30
CA ALA A 72 -47.03 -9.14 10.23
C ALA A 72 -48.49 -9.28 9.72
N SER A 73 -49.41 -8.38 10.08
CA SER A 73 -50.85 -8.57 9.85
C SER A 73 -51.49 -7.64 8.81
N ALA A 74 -50.80 -6.59 8.35
CA ALA A 74 -51.34 -5.68 7.34
C ALA A 74 -51.21 -6.29 5.92
N ARG A 75 -52.35 -6.45 5.24
CA ARG A 75 -52.43 -6.92 3.85
C ARG A 75 -52.70 -5.73 2.92
N ILE A 76 -51.93 -5.65 1.83
CA ILE A 76 -51.93 -4.55 0.86
C ILE A 76 -52.22 -5.17 -0.51
N ALA A 77 -53.27 -4.70 -1.19
CA ALA A 77 -53.54 -5.09 -2.57
C ALA A 77 -52.61 -4.30 -3.50
N VAL A 78 -51.62 -4.97 -4.09
CA VAL A 78 -50.60 -4.33 -4.93
C VAL A 78 -50.98 -4.53 -6.40
N LYS A 79 -51.26 -3.43 -7.09
CA LYS A 79 -51.47 -3.40 -8.54
C LYS A 79 -50.17 -3.18 -9.30
N GLU A 80 -49.30 -2.31 -8.78
CA GLU A 80 -48.07 -1.88 -9.44
C GLU A 80 -47.05 -1.48 -8.38
N ILE A 81 -45.78 -1.87 -8.56
CA ILE A 81 -44.67 -1.42 -7.73
C ILE A 81 -43.83 -0.45 -8.57
N VAL A 82 -43.88 0.83 -8.19
CA VAL A 82 -43.13 1.89 -8.86
C VAL A 82 -41.77 2.01 -8.20
N ILE A 83 -40.72 1.69 -8.95
CA ILE A 83 -39.32 1.73 -8.50
C ILE A 83 -38.57 2.82 -9.27
N ASP A 84 -37.77 3.60 -8.55
CA ASP A 84 -36.85 4.57 -9.17
C ASP A 84 -35.81 3.84 -10.03
N ARG A 85 -35.34 4.44 -11.13
CA ARG A 85 -34.25 3.83 -11.92
C ARG A 85 -32.98 3.72 -11.08
N SER A 86 -32.36 2.54 -11.12
CA SER A 86 -31.01 2.31 -10.60
C SER A 86 -29.97 2.68 -11.64
N ALA A 87 -28.86 3.27 -11.22
CA ALA A 87 -27.68 3.43 -12.07
C ALA A 87 -26.69 2.27 -11.91
N LEU A 88 -26.84 1.44 -10.87
CA LEU A 88 -25.92 0.34 -10.53
C LEU A 88 -26.48 -1.05 -10.85
N LEU A 89 -27.80 -1.24 -10.79
CA LEU A 89 -28.48 -2.51 -11.08
C LEU A 89 -29.23 -2.45 -12.41
N ALA A 90 -29.22 -3.56 -13.14
CA ALA A 90 -30.01 -3.69 -14.36
C ALA A 90 -31.51 -3.81 -14.02
N GLN A 91 -32.37 -3.21 -14.84
CA GLN A 91 -33.81 -3.18 -14.59
C GLN A 91 -34.39 -4.61 -14.54
N GLU A 92 -33.84 -5.53 -15.32
CA GLU A 92 -34.26 -6.94 -15.38
C GLU A 92 -34.04 -7.66 -14.05
N GLN A 93 -32.98 -7.32 -13.32
CA GLN A 93 -32.67 -7.90 -12.01
C GLN A 93 -33.66 -7.43 -10.96
N ILE A 94 -34.05 -6.15 -11.03
CA ILE A 94 -35.06 -5.56 -10.15
C ILE A 94 -36.43 -6.17 -10.46
N ASP A 95 -36.80 -6.21 -11.75
CA ASP A 95 -38.09 -6.73 -12.25
C ASP A 95 -38.31 -8.19 -11.84
N ALA A 96 -37.26 -9.02 -11.88
CA ALA A 96 -37.33 -10.42 -11.45
C ALA A 96 -37.75 -10.58 -9.98
N ILE A 97 -37.46 -9.59 -9.12
CA ILE A 97 -37.84 -9.59 -7.72
C ILE A 97 -39.25 -9.04 -7.51
N VAL A 98 -39.60 -7.95 -8.22
CA VAL A 98 -40.82 -7.19 -7.91
C VAL A 98 -42.06 -7.61 -8.72
N LYS A 99 -41.90 -8.01 -9.99
CA LYS A 99 -43.04 -8.43 -10.82
C LYS A 99 -43.86 -9.59 -10.24
N PRO A 100 -43.26 -10.60 -9.57
CA PRO A 100 -44.03 -11.67 -8.91
C PRO A 100 -44.98 -11.17 -7.80
N LEU A 101 -44.80 -9.95 -7.31
CA LEU A 101 -45.60 -9.34 -6.24
C LEU A 101 -46.72 -8.45 -6.78
N GLU A 102 -46.71 -8.11 -8.06
CA GLU A 102 -47.73 -7.29 -8.70
C GLU A 102 -48.99 -8.11 -9.00
N GLY A 103 -50.16 -7.48 -8.87
CA GLY A 103 -51.45 -8.11 -9.12
C GLY A 103 -51.96 -9.03 -8.00
N ARG A 104 -51.28 -9.08 -6.85
CA ARG A 104 -51.67 -9.89 -5.69
C ARG A 104 -51.77 -9.07 -4.41
N THR A 105 -52.46 -9.63 -3.41
CA THR A 105 -52.48 -9.08 -2.06
C THR A 105 -51.28 -9.60 -1.29
N VAL A 106 -50.38 -8.70 -0.90
CA VAL A 106 -49.14 -9.02 -0.17
C VAL A 106 -49.16 -8.45 1.23
N THR A 107 -48.37 -9.04 2.10
CA THR A 107 -48.09 -8.52 3.44
C THR A 107 -46.94 -7.52 3.40
N LEU A 108 -46.84 -6.68 4.43
CA LEU A 108 -45.68 -5.81 4.61
C LEU A 108 -44.36 -6.61 4.69
N ALA A 109 -44.41 -7.82 5.28
CA ALA A 109 -43.25 -8.70 5.35
C ALA A 109 -42.76 -9.18 3.98
N GLU A 110 -43.67 -9.51 3.06
CA GLU A 110 -43.30 -9.90 1.69
C GLU A 110 -42.71 -8.73 0.90
N LEU A 111 -43.22 -7.50 1.08
CA LEU A 111 -42.61 -6.31 0.51
C LEU A 111 -41.21 -6.06 1.07
N GLN A 112 -41.02 -6.25 2.38
CA GLN A 112 -39.72 -6.12 3.01
C GLN A 112 -38.73 -7.17 2.49
N GLN A 113 -39.16 -8.41 2.30
CA GLN A 113 -38.33 -9.46 1.69
C GLN A 113 -37.88 -9.09 0.27
N ALA A 114 -38.74 -8.47 -0.53
CA ALA A 114 -38.39 -7.98 -1.85
C ALA A 114 -37.30 -6.89 -1.79
N ILE A 115 -37.44 -5.96 -0.84
CA ILE A 115 -36.47 -4.90 -0.60
C ILE A 115 -35.13 -5.46 -0.12
N ASP A 116 -35.17 -6.45 0.77
CA ASP A 116 -33.97 -7.13 1.26
C ASP A 116 -33.28 -7.90 0.15
N ALA A 117 -34.03 -8.50 -0.79
CA ALA A 117 -33.47 -9.13 -1.98
C ALA A 117 -32.79 -8.11 -2.93
N ILE A 118 -33.38 -6.94 -3.14
CA ILE A 118 -32.73 -5.85 -3.92
C ILE A 118 -31.46 -5.38 -3.19
N ASN A 119 -31.51 -5.22 -1.87
CA ASN A 119 -30.35 -4.86 -1.05
C ASN A 119 -29.25 -5.93 -1.11
N ALA A 120 -29.62 -7.21 -1.19
CA ALA A 120 -28.67 -8.29 -1.40
C ALA A 120 -27.99 -8.22 -2.78
N LEU A 121 -28.70 -7.79 -3.83
CA LEU A 121 -28.08 -7.53 -5.14
C LEU A 121 -27.06 -6.39 -5.07
N TYR A 122 -27.39 -5.27 -4.41
CA TYR A 122 -26.42 -4.20 -4.18
C TYR A 122 -25.19 -4.69 -3.41
N ALA A 123 -25.39 -5.46 -2.34
CA ALA A 123 -24.29 -6.01 -1.55
C ALA A 123 -23.42 -6.98 -2.37
N ALA A 124 -24.03 -7.86 -3.17
CA ALA A 124 -23.31 -8.79 -4.05
C ALA A 124 -22.52 -8.06 -5.15
N GLY A 125 -22.99 -6.91 -5.61
CA GLY A 125 -22.27 -6.02 -6.53
C GLY A 125 -21.20 -5.14 -5.86
N GLY A 126 -21.01 -5.22 -4.54
CA GLY A 126 -20.06 -4.39 -3.80
C GLY A 126 -20.51 -2.94 -3.60
N HIS A 127 -21.81 -2.64 -3.78
CA HIS A 127 -22.39 -1.31 -3.65
C HIS A 127 -22.89 -1.05 -2.22
N ALA A 128 -21.96 -0.98 -1.26
CA ALA A 128 -22.28 -0.80 0.17
C ALA A 128 -23.00 0.53 0.50
N THR A 129 -22.94 1.50 -0.40
CA THR A 129 -23.52 2.85 -0.30
C THR A 129 -24.86 2.99 -1.02
N ALA A 130 -25.40 1.90 -1.56
CA ALA A 130 -26.70 1.86 -2.23
C ALA A 130 -27.72 1.03 -1.45
N ARG A 131 -28.96 1.50 -1.38
CA ARG A 131 -30.04 0.79 -0.67
C ARG A 131 -31.42 1.06 -1.25
N ALA A 132 -32.22 0.01 -1.37
CA ALA A 132 -33.66 0.09 -1.56
C ALA A 132 -34.37 0.34 -0.23
N ILE A 133 -35.31 1.28 -0.22
CA ILE A 133 -36.13 1.60 0.95
C ILE A 133 -37.62 1.70 0.58
N LEU A 134 -38.49 1.32 1.51
CA LEU A 134 -39.92 1.61 1.44
C LEU A 134 -40.21 2.87 2.25
N PRO A 135 -40.38 4.04 1.63
CA PRO A 135 -40.74 5.24 2.38
C PRO A 135 -42.15 5.08 3.00
N PRO A 136 -42.41 5.72 4.15
CA PRO A 136 -43.76 5.82 4.69
C PRO A 136 -44.70 6.44 3.65
N GLN A 137 -45.77 5.73 3.31
CA GLN A 137 -46.74 6.15 2.30
C GLN A 137 -48.11 5.55 2.57
N THR A 138 -49.15 6.26 2.15
CA THR A 138 -50.51 5.71 2.10
C THR A 138 -50.73 5.07 0.73
N VAL A 139 -51.12 3.80 0.70
CA VAL A 139 -51.41 3.07 -0.54
C VAL A 139 -52.90 3.25 -0.87
N THR A 140 -53.23 4.26 -1.66
CA THR A 140 -54.62 4.58 -2.06
C THR A 140 -55.06 3.89 -3.34
N ASP A 141 -54.15 3.64 -4.29
CA ASP A 141 -54.48 3.09 -5.63
C ASP A 141 -53.90 1.68 -5.89
N GLY A 142 -53.40 1.02 -4.85
CA GLY A 142 -52.62 -0.22 -4.98
C GLY A 142 -51.24 -0.01 -5.60
N LYS A 143 -50.78 1.24 -5.72
CA LYS A 143 -49.42 1.58 -6.17
C LYS A 143 -48.49 1.71 -4.98
N VAL A 144 -47.44 0.90 -4.95
CA VAL A 144 -46.42 0.93 -3.90
C VAL A 144 -45.16 1.54 -4.48
N ARG A 145 -44.64 2.62 -3.87
CA ARG A 145 -43.38 3.25 -4.29
C ARG A 145 -42.21 2.71 -3.50
N VAL A 146 -41.20 2.16 -4.16
CA VAL A 146 -39.93 1.78 -3.55
C VAL A 146 -38.85 2.71 -4.11
N ARG A 147 -38.06 3.31 -3.22
CA ARG A 147 -36.99 4.23 -3.63
C ARG A 147 -35.64 3.54 -3.59
N LEU A 148 -34.84 3.80 -4.60
CA LEU A 148 -33.44 3.36 -4.65
C LEU A 148 -32.56 4.55 -4.30
N VAL A 149 -31.90 4.47 -3.16
CA VAL A 149 -30.98 5.51 -2.67
C VAL A 149 -29.57 5.05 -2.99
N GLU A 150 -28.99 5.61 -4.05
CA GLU A 150 -27.60 5.38 -4.45
C GLU A 150 -26.79 6.61 -4.07
N ALA A 151 -25.88 6.48 -3.10
CA ALA A 151 -25.14 7.63 -2.60
C ALA A 151 -24.28 8.27 -3.68
N ARG A 152 -24.38 9.59 -3.79
CA ARG A 152 -23.50 10.42 -4.61
C ARG A 152 -22.50 11.15 -3.74
N VAL A 153 -21.30 11.35 -4.26
CA VAL A 153 -20.27 12.14 -3.58
C VAL A 153 -20.81 13.57 -3.38
N GLY A 154 -20.86 14.03 -2.14
CA GLY A 154 -21.17 15.41 -1.79
C GLY A 154 -19.90 16.25 -1.88
N GLU A 155 -19.21 16.39 -0.75
CA GLU A 155 -17.89 17.01 -0.66
C GLU A 155 -16.79 15.98 -0.36
N VAL A 156 -15.59 16.23 -0.89
CA VAL A 156 -14.37 15.49 -0.52
C VAL A 156 -13.48 16.42 0.29
N ARG A 157 -13.20 16.05 1.54
CA ARG A 157 -12.37 16.85 2.46
C ARG A 157 -11.13 16.08 2.82
N VAL A 158 -9.97 16.74 2.75
CA VAL A 158 -8.70 16.20 3.22
C VAL A 158 -8.37 16.84 4.57
N LEU A 159 -8.21 16.02 5.59
CA LEU A 159 -8.00 16.42 6.98
C LEU A 159 -6.63 15.92 7.47
N GLY A 160 -6.08 16.57 8.50
CA GLY A 160 -4.86 16.09 9.18
C GLY A 160 -3.56 16.30 8.41
N THR A 161 -3.58 17.06 7.31
CA THR A 161 -2.36 17.48 6.61
C THR A 161 -1.62 18.55 7.41
N GLU A 162 -0.32 18.35 7.62
CA GLU A 162 0.58 19.33 8.22
C GLU A 162 1.53 19.92 7.17
N ALA A 163 2.16 19.07 6.36
CA ALA A 163 3.11 19.47 5.34
C ALA A 163 2.75 18.96 3.95
N LEU A 164 1.97 17.89 3.86
CA LEU A 164 1.43 17.41 2.60
C LEU A 164 0.38 18.37 2.07
N ASP A 165 0.44 18.71 0.78
CA ASP A 165 -0.58 19.53 0.14
C ASP A 165 -1.90 18.73 0.01
N PRO A 166 -3.04 19.22 0.53
CA PRO A 166 -4.34 18.60 0.30
C PRO A 166 -4.66 18.32 -1.17
N ALA A 167 -4.23 19.21 -2.09
CA ALA A 167 -4.43 19.02 -3.52
C ALA A 167 -3.64 17.81 -4.06
N PHE A 168 -2.48 17.49 -3.47
CA PHE A 168 -1.71 16.30 -3.83
C PHE A 168 -2.50 15.00 -3.58
N VAL A 169 -3.25 14.96 -2.47
CA VAL A 169 -4.16 13.86 -2.13
C VAL A 169 -5.38 13.85 -3.04
N ALA A 170 -6.03 14.99 -3.21
CA ALA A 170 -7.25 15.11 -4.02
C ALA A 170 -7.03 14.67 -5.48
N GLN A 171 -5.88 14.99 -6.08
CA GLN A 171 -5.55 14.57 -7.45
C GLN A 171 -5.36 13.05 -7.61
N ARG A 172 -5.16 12.30 -6.52
CA ARG A 172 -4.93 10.84 -6.52
C ARG A 172 -6.14 10.05 -6.08
N VAL A 173 -7.08 10.70 -5.41
CA VAL A 173 -8.37 10.13 -5.02
C VAL A 173 -9.40 10.69 -6.00
N THR A 174 -9.58 10.00 -7.13
CA THR A 174 -10.50 10.36 -8.22
C THR A 174 -11.95 10.22 -7.77
N LEU A 175 -12.42 11.20 -7.00
CA LEU A 175 -13.82 11.33 -6.60
C LEU A 175 -14.29 12.74 -6.94
N GLU A 176 -15.24 12.86 -7.86
CA GLU A 176 -15.85 14.14 -8.20
C GLU A 176 -17.21 14.29 -7.52
N ALA A 177 -17.54 15.52 -7.11
CA ALA A 177 -18.83 15.83 -6.52
C ALA A 177 -19.97 15.54 -7.51
N GLY A 178 -20.99 14.81 -7.05
CA GLY A 178 -22.15 14.41 -7.84
C GLY A 178 -22.05 13.03 -8.50
N GLU A 179 -20.86 12.43 -8.57
CA GLU A 179 -20.67 11.07 -9.07
C GLU A 179 -21.18 10.03 -8.08
N LEU A 180 -21.47 8.81 -8.57
CA LEU A 180 -21.85 7.69 -7.72
C LEU A 180 -20.65 7.27 -6.86
N LEU A 181 -20.85 7.19 -5.54
CA LEU A 181 -19.79 6.78 -4.64
C LEU A 181 -19.56 5.27 -4.74
N SER A 182 -18.42 4.88 -5.30
CA SER A 182 -17.96 3.50 -5.34
C SER A 182 -16.90 3.25 -4.28
N VAL A 183 -17.27 2.50 -3.23
CA VAL A 183 -16.35 2.10 -2.15
C VAL A 183 -15.15 1.31 -2.68
N PRO A 184 -15.30 0.34 -3.60
CA PRO A 184 -14.15 -0.38 -4.16
C PRO A 184 -13.16 0.52 -4.91
N VAL A 185 -13.64 1.55 -5.62
CA VAL A 185 -12.79 2.51 -6.32
C VAL A 185 -12.02 3.39 -5.33
N LEU A 186 -12.71 3.90 -4.30
CA LEU A 186 -12.09 4.66 -3.22
C LEU A 186 -11.04 3.81 -2.47
N GLU A 187 -11.37 2.57 -2.13
CA GLU A 187 -10.44 1.64 -1.48
C GLU A 187 -9.20 1.41 -2.34
N ALA A 188 -9.36 1.12 -3.63
CA ALA A 188 -8.24 0.93 -4.54
C ALA A 188 -7.34 2.18 -4.63
N ALA A 189 -7.94 3.38 -4.65
CA ALA A 189 -7.21 4.64 -4.63
C ALA A 189 -6.40 4.81 -3.33
N LEU A 190 -7.00 4.55 -2.16
CA LEU A 190 -6.32 4.61 -0.86
C LEU A 190 -5.20 3.58 -0.74
N VAL A 191 -5.45 2.33 -1.14
CA VAL A 191 -4.41 1.27 -1.18
C VAL A 191 -3.25 1.68 -2.06
N ARG A 192 -3.53 2.20 -3.27
CA ARG A 192 -2.49 2.68 -4.19
C ARG A 192 -1.69 3.81 -3.56
N PHE A 193 -2.35 4.81 -2.97
CA PHE A 193 -1.68 5.92 -2.31
C PHE A 193 -0.78 5.44 -1.18
N ASN A 194 -1.32 4.63 -0.26
CA ASN A 194 -0.63 4.15 0.94
C ASN A 194 0.55 3.22 0.64
N ARG A 195 0.54 2.54 -0.51
CA ARG A 195 1.67 1.74 -1.00
C ARG A 195 2.82 2.58 -1.56
N LEU A 196 2.52 3.74 -2.13
CA LEU A 196 3.50 4.55 -2.86
C LEU A 196 4.07 5.69 -2.01
N HIS A 197 3.34 6.11 -0.98
CA HIS A 197 3.67 7.24 -0.13
C HIS A 197 3.92 6.81 1.31
N THR A 198 4.68 7.62 2.04
CA THR A 198 4.91 7.39 3.47
C THR A 198 3.75 7.88 4.33
N THR A 199 3.06 8.95 3.90
CA THR A 199 1.81 9.39 4.53
C THR A 199 0.74 8.34 4.34
N GLN A 200 0.02 8.03 5.42
CA GLN A 200 -1.06 7.05 5.40
C GLN A 200 -2.40 7.76 5.35
N LEU A 201 -3.23 7.44 4.36
CA LEU A 201 -4.58 7.92 4.25
C LEU A 201 -5.56 6.91 4.85
N ARG A 202 -6.58 7.45 5.51
CA ARG A 202 -7.81 6.74 5.89
C ARG A 202 -9.00 7.50 5.31
N ALA A 203 -10.12 6.82 5.08
CA ALA A 203 -11.34 7.49 4.64
C ALA A 203 -12.53 7.13 5.51
N GLY A 204 -13.28 8.15 5.90
CA GLY A 204 -14.60 8.04 6.51
C GLY A 204 -15.67 8.49 5.52
N VAL A 205 -16.81 7.81 5.57
CA VAL A 205 -17.97 8.11 4.74
C VAL A 205 -19.06 8.66 5.66
N VAL A 206 -19.38 9.96 5.54
CA VAL A 206 -20.32 10.65 6.43
C VAL A 206 -21.53 11.19 5.66
N ALA A 207 -22.64 11.42 6.37
CA ALA A 207 -23.85 11.95 5.74
C ALA A 207 -23.58 13.34 5.14
N GLY A 208 -23.91 13.52 3.86
CA GLY A 208 -23.72 14.79 3.16
C GLY A 208 -24.85 15.80 3.46
N SER A 209 -24.63 17.04 3.04
CA SER A 209 -25.59 18.15 3.27
C SER A 209 -26.91 18.02 2.49
N LYS A 210 -26.92 17.25 1.39
CA LYS A 210 -28.11 17.03 0.55
C LYS A 210 -28.60 15.60 0.66
N PHE A 211 -29.91 15.39 0.49
CA PHE A 211 -30.48 14.05 0.44
C PHE A 211 -29.85 13.23 -0.69
N GLY A 212 -29.48 11.97 -0.40
CA GLY A 212 -28.81 11.09 -1.36
C GLY A 212 -27.34 11.42 -1.61
N THR A 213 -26.76 12.35 -0.84
CA THR A 213 -25.32 12.67 -0.89
C THR A 213 -24.59 12.23 0.36
N THR A 214 -23.31 11.99 0.17
CA THR A 214 -22.40 11.48 1.18
C THR A 214 -21.06 12.19 1.02
N ASP A 215 -20.59 12.79 2.11
CA ASP A 215 -19.29 13.44 2.13
C ASP A 215 -18.21 12.41 2.46
N VAL A 216 -17.04 12.56 1.82
CA VAL A 216 -15.89 11.68 2.01
C VAL A 216 -14.81 12.45 2.74
N GLU A 217 -14.48 12.01 3.95
CA GLU A 217 -13.43 12.60 4.77
C GLU A 217 -12.18 11.74 4.69
N ILE A 218 -11.14 12.27 4.04
CA ILE A 218 -9.84 11.63 3.89
C ILE A 218 -8.91 12.18 4.96
N THR A 219 -8.54 11.36 5.92
CA THR A 219 -7.61 11.74 6.99
C THR A 219 -6.20 11.30 6.64
N ALA A 220 -5.28 12.26 6.50
CA ALA A 220 -3.86 12.03 6.31
C ALA A 220 -3.16 11.88 7.66
N VAL A 221 -2.31 10.86 7.78
CA VAL A 221 -1.41 10.63 8.91
C VAL A 221 0.01 10.71 8.41
N GLU A 222 0.62 11.87 8.63
CA GLU A 222 1.99 12.16 8.19
C GLU A 222 3.02 11.61 9.20
N PRO A 223 4.10 10.97 8.72
CA PRO A 223 5.24 10.67 9.58
C PRO A 223 5.96 11.97 9.98
N PRO A 224 6.84 11.95 11.00
CA PRO A 224 7.66 13.10 11.35
C PRO A 224 8.39 13.66 10.13
N ARG A 225 8.21 14.95 9.87
CA ARG A 225 8.83 15.65 8.72
C ARG A 225 10.34 15.53 8.71
N THR A 226 10.95 15.46 9.90
CA THR A 226 12.39 15.35 10.03
C THR A 226 12.74 14.20 10.95
N LYS A 227 13.64 13.34 10.49
CA LYS A 227 14.19 12.24 11.29
C LYS A 227 15.71 12.29 11.22
N PHE A 228 16.33 12.38 12.38
CA PHE A 228 17.77 12.25 12.54
C PHE A 228 18.06 10.99 13.34
N SER A 229 19.06 10.22 12.91
CA SER A 229 19.55 9.08 13.65
C SER A 229 21.05 9.01 13.56
N LEU A 230 21.68 8.69 14.70
CA LEU A 230 23.07 8.31 14.79
C LEU A 230 23.12 6.78 14.87
N PHE A 231 24.14 6.17 14.28
CA PHE A 231 24.37 4.74 14.43
C PHE A 231 25.85 4.45 14.68
N PHE A 232 26.09 3.35 15.38
CA PHE A 232 27.41 2.80 15.65
C PHE A 232 27.29 1.28 15.65
N ASP A 233 28.00 0.61 14.75
CA ASP A 233 27.93 -0.84 14.58
C ASP A 233 29.28 -1.42 14.15
N ASN A 234 29.37 -2.74 14.05
CA ASN A 234 30.55 -3.46 13.57
C ASN A 234 30.33 -4.10 12.18
N ALA A 235 29.44 -3.52 11.35
CA ALA A 235 29.13 -4.04 10.02
C ALA A 235 30.08 -3.53 8.92
N GLY A 236 31.26 -3.03 9.31
CA GLY A 236 32.36 -2.67 8.41
C GLY A 236 33.12 -3.91 7.96
N ARG A 237 34.13 -3.71 7.13
CA ARG A 237 35.02 -4.80 6.69
C ARG A 237 36.34 -4.69 7.44
N ASP A 238 36.91 -5.83 7.79
CA ASP A 238 38.27 -5.99 8.29
C ASP A 238 39.27 -5.04 7.62
N THR A 239 39.37 -5.08 6.29
CA THR A 239 40.31 -4.31 5.45
C THR A 239 40.20 -2.79 5.54
N VAL A 240 39.05 -2.24 5.94
CA VAL A 240 38.79 -0.78 6.01
C VAL A 240 38.23 -0.36 7.37
N GLY A 241 38.32 -1.23 8.37
CA GLY A 241 37.73 -1.08 9.70
C GLY A 241 36.33 -1.68 9.83
N GLU A 242 36.19 -2.62 10.76
CA GLU A 242 34.90 -3.27 11.09
C GLU A 242 33.93 -2.32 11.79
N THR A 243 34.45 -1.37 12.57
CA THR A 243 33.62 -0.43 13.31
C THR A 243 33.17 0.73 12.43
N ARG A 244 31.86 0.97 12.37
CA ARG A 244 31.23 2.04 11.60
C ARG A 244 30.48 2.98 12.52
N GLY A 245 30.67 4.28 12.33
CA GLY A 245 29.83 5.32 12.93
C GLY A 245 29.20 6.17 11.83
N GLY A 246 27.97 6.65 12.04
CA GLY A 246 27.34 7.48 11.03
C GLY A 246 26.08 8.22 11.46
N ILE A 247 25.61 9.04 10.54
CA ILE A 247 24.44 9.90 10.67
C ILE A 247 23.53 9.62 9.48
N ASN A 248 22.22 9.55 9.75
CA ASN A 248 21.18 9.52 8.73
C ASN A 248 20.16 10.62 9.06
N ALA A 249 20.02 11.57 8.15
CA ALA A 249 19.09 12.68 8.22
C ALA A 249 18.09 12.55 7.08
N ARG A 250 16.80 12.53 7.40
CA ARG A 250 15.70 12.45 6.44
C ARG A 250 14.76 13.61 6.65
N PHE A 251 14.41 14.28 5.56
CA PHE A 251 13.43 15.35 5.50
C PHE A 251 12.33 14.94 4.51
N ALA A 252 11.09 14.87 4.98
CA ALA A 252 9.92 14.49 4.20
C ALA A 252 9.03 15.71 3.94
N ASN A 253 8.30 15.68 2.81
CA ASN A 253 7.33 16.70 2.42
C ASN A 253 7.94 18.11 2.40
N LEU A 254 9.08 18.30 1.72
CA LEU A 254 9.67 19.64 1.57
C LEU A 254 8.85 20.50 0.61
N MET A 255 8.32 19.88 -0.45
CA MET A 255 7.45 20.53 -1.44
C MET A 255 5.97 20.20 -1.23
N GLY A 256 5.63 19.49 -0.16
CA GLY A 256 4.27 19.02 0.11
C GLY A 256 3.76 17.95 -0.87
N ARG A 257 4.67 17.25 -1.57
CA ARG A 257 4.32 16.28 -2.61
C ARG A 257 4.75 14.85 -2.28
N SER A 258 4.79 14.47 -1.00
CA SER A 258 5.36 13.18 -0.59
C SER A 258 6.81 12.97 -1.06
N ASP A 259 7.56 14.07 -1.16
CA ASP A 259 8.96 14.08 -1.52
C ASP A 259 9.85 13.79 -0.31
N THR A 260 11.06 13.28 -0.55
CA THR A 260 12.02 12.95 0.51
C THR A 260 13.42 13.37 0.11
N LEU A 261 14.05 14.20 0.94
CA LEU A 261 15.48 14.46 0.94
C LEU A 261 16.14 13.59 2.01
N GLN A 262 17.22 12.91 1.67
CA GLN A 262 17.98 12.08 2.60
C GLN A 262 19.47 12.36 2.48
N PHE A 263 20.11 12.53 3.63
CA PHE A 263 21.55 12.64 3.77
C PHE A 263 22.06 11.52 4.67
N VAL A 264 23.11 10.83 4.23
CA VAL A 264 23.78 9.78 4.98
C VAL A 264 25.27 10.07 5.01
N ALA A 265 25.86 10.06 6.19
CA ALA A 265 27.30 10.13 6.39
C ALA A 265 27.74 8.90 7.18
N THR A 266 28.80 8.24 6.76
CA THR A 266 29.37 7.07 7.46
C THR A 266 30.88 7.16 7.46
N ARG A 267 31.49 6.77 8.58
CA ARG A 267 32.93 6.74 8.78
C ARG A 267 33.34 5.42 9.43
N THR A 268 34.42 4.86 8.93
CA THR A 268 35.19 3.78 9.54
C THR A 268 36.62 4.28 9.76
N GLU A 269 37.53 3.39 10.15
CA GLU A 269 38.95 3.69 10.26
C GLU A 269 39.57 4.00 8.88
N GLY A 270 39.23 3.21 7.87
CA GLY A 270 39.74 3.33 6.50
C GLY A 270 38.77 3.93 5.49
N SER A 271 37.59 4.43 5.87
CA SER A 271 36.63 4.95 4.88
C SER A 271 35.76 6.08 5.42
N GLU A 272 35.48 7.05 4.55
CA GLU A 272 34.51 8.12 4.78
C GLU A 272 33.57 8.22 3.58
N ASN A 273 32.26 8.15 3.82
CA ASN A 273 31.23 8.17 2.78
C ASN A 273 30.14 9.18 3.11
N TYR A 274 29.77 9.98 2.12
CA TYR A 274 28.69 10.96 2.17
C TYR A 274 27.76 10.74 0.99
N ALA A 275 26.46 10.66 1.24
CA ALA A 275 25.44 10.50 0.21
C ALA A 275 24.28 11.46 0.47
N LEU A 276 23.79 12.07 -0.60
CA LEU A 276 22.60 12.91 -0.63
C LEU A 276 21.67 12.36 -1.71
N SER A 277 20.38 12.19 -1.41
CA SER A 277 19.37 11.79 -2.37
C SER A 277 18.08 12.58 -2.19
N TYR A 278 17.39 12.83 -3.31
CA TYR A 278 16.11 13.49 -3.35
C TYR A 278 15.14 12.72 -4.25
N SER A 279 13.98 12.34 -3.72
CA SER A 279 12.93 11.61 -4.43
C SER A 279 11.65 12.44 -4.46
N VAL A 280 11.09 12.67 -5.64
CA VAL A 280 9.87 13.48 -5.82
C VAL A 280 8.94 12.86 -6.89
N PRO A 281 7.63 12.74 -6.63
CA PRO A 281 6.66 12.37 -7.67
C PRO A 281 6.40 13.54 -8.63
N LEU A 282 6.45 13.25 -9.92
CA LEU A 282 6.32 14.21 -11.00
C LEU A 282 4.86 14.44 -11.42
N ASP A 283 4.04 13.38 -11.44
CA ASP A 283 2.66 13.41 -11.93
C ASP A 283 1.67 12.77 -10.93
N TYR A 284 0.39 12.61 -11.33
CA TYR A 284 -0.66 11.97 -10.52
C TYR A 284 -0.66 10.44 -10.61
N HIS A 285 0.05 9.85 -11.59
CA HIS A 285 0.29 8.41 -11.67
C HIS A 285 1.50 7.94 -10.85
N ASP A 286 2.09 8.85 -10.07
CA ASP A 286 3.23 8.60 -9.19
C ASP A 286 4.51 8.17 -9.91
N LEU A 287 4.72 8.66 -11.14
CA LEU A 287 6.05 8.67 -11.75
C LEU A 287 7.00 9.40 -10.80
N ARG A 288 8.10 8.76 -10.39
CA ARG A 288 9.09 9.36 -9.48
C ARG A 288 10.39 9.69 -10.21
N LEU A 289 10.96 10.83 -9.82
CA LEU A 289 12.34 11.19 -10.12
C LEU A 289 13.17 11.05 -8.85
N ASP A 290 14.23 10.26 -8.95
CA ASP A 290 15.22 10.06 -7.90
C ASP A 290 16.55 10.64 -8.36
N LEU A 291 17.05 11.63 -7.62
CA LEU A 291 18.35 12.25 -7.84
C LEU A 291 19.26 11.87 -6.68
N SER A 292 20.48 11.41 -6.97
CA SER A 292 21.44 11.06 -5.93
C SER A 292 22.84 11.54 -6.29
N ALA A 293 23.60 11.92 -5.26
CA ALA A 293 25.01 12.26 -5.35
C ALA A 293 25.72 11.69 -4.13
N SER A 294 26.89 11.10 -4.34
CA SER A 294 27.70 10.57 -3.24
C SER A 294 29.18 10.84 -3.49
N LYS A 295 29.92 11.02 -2.39
CA LYS A 295 31.37 11.11 -2.38
C LYS A 295 31.91 10.18 -1.30
N GLY A 296 32.86 9.35 -1.68
CA GLY A 296 33.54 8.42 -0.79
C GLY A 296 35.04 8.55 -0.93
N ASN A 297 35.74 8.29 0.16
CA ASN A 297 37.17 8.00 0.15
C ASN A 297 37.36 6.65 0.87
N ILE A 298 38.23 5.82 0.32
CA ILE A 298 38.62 4.53 0.91
C ILE A 298 40.14 4.47 0.98
N ASN A 299 40.63 3.96 2.11
CA ASN A 299 42.01 3.58 2.35
C ASN A 299 42.03 2.19 3.00
N ILE A 300 42.84 1.28 2.46
CA ILE A 300 43.01 -0.05 3.04
C ILE A 300 43.95 0.08 4.25
N VAL A 301 43.42 -0.20 5.44
CA VAL A 301 44.14 -0.06 6.71
C VAL A 301 44.53 -1.40 7.34
N ASP A 302 44.05 -2.52 6.80
CA ASP A 302 44.39 -3.86 7.28
C ASP A 302 44.39 -4.89 6.14
N GLY A 303 45.12 -5.98 6.32
CA GLY A 303 45.23 -7.10 5.39
C GLY A 303 46.40 -7.03 4.39
N PRO A 304 46.51 -8.00 3.46
CA PRO A 304 47.68 -8.19 2.60
C PRO A 304 47.95 -7.06 1.60
N PHE A 305 47.02 -6.10 1.50
CA PHE A 305 47.10 -4.97 0.58
C PHE A 305 47.36 -3.63 1.29
N GLU A 306 47.40 -3.59 2.63
CA GLU A 306 47.79 -2.40 3.40
C GLU A 306 49.14 -1.81 2.95
N PRO A 307 50.20 -2.62 2.68
CA PRO A 307 51.50 -2.07 2.27
C PRO A 307 51.49 -1.41 0.87
N LEU A 308 50.41 -1.58 0.10
CA LEU A 308 50.28 -1.04 -1.24
C LEU A 308 49.65 0.36 -1.28
N ASP A 309 49.25 0.92 -0.12
CA ASP A 309 48.67 2.27 0.03
C ASP A 309 47.55 2.56 -0.99
N ILE A 310 46.65 1.58 -1.13
CA ILE A 310 45.57 1.66 -2.10
C ILE A 310 44.50 2.62 -1.57
N SER A 311 44.40 3.78 -2.21
CA SER A 311 43.36 4.78 -1.97
C SER A 311 42.47 5.00 -3.20
N GLY A 312 41.23 5.44 -2.97
CA GLY A 312 40.24 5.69 -4.02
C GLY A 312 39.06 6.51 -3.57
#